data_AF-A0A7J3QGI3-F1
#
_entry.id   AF-A0A7J3QGI3-F1
#
_cell.length_a   1.000
_cell.length_b   1.000
_cell.length_c   1.000
_cell.angle_alpha   90.00
_cell.angle_beta   90.00
_cell.angle_gamma   90.00
#
_symmetry.space_group_name_H-M   'P 1'
#
loop_
_entity.id
_entity.type
_entity.pdbx_description
1 polymer ?
#
loop_
_entity_poly.entity_id
_entity_poly.type
_entity_poly.pdbx_seq_one_letter_code
_entity_poly.pdbx_strand_id
1 'polypeptide(L)'
;MGEKIKLEHGGGGSAMIRLLSETVLREFELRRAGPVGLDEMDDGAAVEIDGKVFVLTTDSHTVKPVFFPGGDIGRLAVSGTVNDLAVMGGRPVAMASAVVVEEGFPV
;
A
#
# COMPACT_ATOMS: atom_id res chain seq x y z
N MET A 1 -4.55 30.69 4.22
CA MET A 1 -5.37 29.48 4.01
C MET A 1 -4.40 28.40 3.56
N GLY A 2 -4.18 27.37 4.38
CA GLY A 2 -3.20 26.32 4.07
C GLY A 2 -3.64 25.45 2.90
N GLU A 3 -2.67 24.78 2.28
CA GLU A 3 -2.90 23.75 1.28
C GLU A 3 -3.78 22.62 1.88
N LYS A 4 -4.64 22.01 1.07
CA LYS A 4 -5.61 20.99 1.51
C LYS A 4 -5.42 19.71 0.70
N ILE A 5 -5.67 18.57 1.34
CA ILE A 5 -5.76 17.29 0.63
C ILE A 5 -6.97 17.29 -0.31
N LYS A 6 -6.78 16.73 -1.50
CA LYS A 6 -7.78 16.62 -2.57
C LYS A 6 -7.80 15.19 -3.10
N LEU A 7 -8.84 14.86 -3.86
CA LEU A 7 -8.98 13.55 -4.51
C LEU A 7 -7.78 13.19 -5.41
N GLU A 8 -7.18 14.17 -6.10
CA GLU A 8 -6.02 13.96 -6.97
C GLU A 8 -4.79 13.40 -6.23
N HIS A 9 -4.67 13.67 -4.92
CA HIS A 9 -3.58 13.13 -4.10
C HIS A 9 -3.73 11.62 -3.81
N GLY A 10 -4.92 11.05 -3.99
CA GLY A 10 -5.18 9.60 -3.88
C GLY A 10 -5.38 8.91 -5.22
N GLY A 11 -5.12 9.59 -6.33
CA GLY A 11 -5.40 9.09 -7.69
C GLY A 11 -4.27 8.29 -8.34
N GLY A 12 -3.16 8.01 -7.64
CA GLY A 12 -2.03 7.26 -8.19
C GLY A 12 -1.10 8.02 -9.15
N GLY A 13 -1.43 9.28 -9.49
CA GLY A 13 -0.68 10.08 -10.46
C GLY A 13 0.39 11.00 -9.86
N SER A 14 0.86 11.96 -10.67
CA SER A 14 1.93 12.90 -10.28
C SER A 14 1.64 13.70 -9.00
N ALA A 15 0.36 14.01 -8.73
CA ALA A 15 -0.04 14.73 -7.52
C ALA A 15 0.20 13.89 -6.25
N MET A 16 -0.04 12.57 -6.30
CA MET A 16 0.28 11.65 -5.21
C MET A 16 1.79 11.53 -5.01
N ILE A 17 2.55 11.33 -6.08
CA ILE A 17 4.03 11.22 -6.03
C ILE A 17 4.65 12.47 -5.39
N ARG A 18 4.12 13.64 -5.73
CA ARG A 18 4.56 14.90 -5.13
C ARG A 18 4.25 14.97 -3.63
N LEU A 19 3.03 14.61 -3.23
CA LEU A 19 2.66 14.56 -1.80
C LEU A 19 3.58 13.59 -1.03
N LEU A 20 3.89 12.43 -1.60
CA LEU A 20 4.77 11.45 -0.97
C LEU A 20 6.19 11.99 -0.80
N SER A 21 6.81 12.47 -1.88
CA SER A 21 8.23 12.89 -1.88
C SER A 21 8.49 14.24 -1.19
N GLU A 22 7.56 15.19 -1.28
CA GLU A 22 7.73 16.54 -0.72
C GLU A 22 7.18 16.67 0.70
N THR A 23 6.32 15.75 1.15
CA THR A 23 5.69 15.81 2.48
C THR A 23 5.86 14.52 3.25
N VAL A 24 5.21 13.43 2.83
CA VAL A 24 5.06 12.23 3.67
C VAL A 24 6.41 11.59 4.01
N LEU A 25 7.25 11.34 3.01
CA LEU A 25 8.53 10.67 3.21
C LEU A 25 9.44 11.49 4.14
N ARG A 26 9.41 12.83 4.03
CA ARG A 26 10.28 13.73 4.80
C ARG A 26 10.10 13.63 6.31
N GLU A 27 8.92 13.21 6.76
CA GLU A 27 8.59 13.07 8.18
C GLU A 27 9.20 11.80 8.82
N PHE A 28 9.70 10.85 8.02
CA PHE A 28 10.33 9.64 8.52
C PHE A 28 11.85 9.77 8.54
N GLU A 29 12.49 9.46 9.66
CA GLU A 29 13.95 9.35 9.74
C GLU A 29 14.43 7.95 9.33
N LEU A 30 13.72 6.91 9.77
CA LEU A 30 14.04 5.51 9.50
C LEU A 30 13.23 4.99 8.32
N ARG A 31 13.84 4.98 7.13
CA ARG A 31 13.17 4.64 5.86
C ARG A 31 13.65 3.37 5.19
N ARG A 32 14.65 2.69 5.75
CA ARG A 32 15.30 1.54 5.14
C ARG A 32 15.68 0.52 6.21
N ALA A 33 15.40 -0.74 5.92
CA ALA A 33 15.79 -1.89 6.73
C ALA A 33 16.39 -3.03 5.88
N GLY A 34 16.92 -2.71 4.71
CA GLY A 34 17.45 -3.66 3.74
C GLY A 34 17.70 -3.00 2.38
N PRO A 35 17.74 -3.78 1.28
CA PRO A 35 18.14 -3.26 -0.03
C PRO A 35 17.12 -2.31 -0.68
N VAL A 36 15.85 -2.38 -0.32
CA VAL A 36 14.80 -1.48 -0.84
C VAL A 36 14.04 -0.88 0.34
N GLY A 37 14.00 0.45 0.41
CA GLY A 37 13.33 1.24 1.44
C GLY A 37 12.27 2.17 0.84
N LEU A 38 11.82 3.14 1.64
CA LEU A 38 10.74 4.06 1.23
C LEU A 38 11.17 5.07 0.16
N ASP A 39 12.46 5.41 0.08
CA ASP A 39 12.97 6.41 -0.87
C ASP A 39 12.94 5.90 -2.32
N GLU A 40 12.91 4.57 -2.54
CA GLU A 40 12.75 3.98 -3.87
C GLU A 40 11.33 4.13 -4.44
N MET A 41 10.32 4.31 -3.58
CA MET A 41 8.90 4.36 -3.98
C MET A 41 8.48 3.18 -4.87
N ASP A 42 8.99 1.98 -4.56
CA ASP A 42 8.70 0.72 -5.27
C ASP A 42 7.40 0.06 -4.74
N ASP A 43 7.01 -1.09 -5.31
CA ASP A 43 5.78 -1.83 -4.93
C ASP A 43 5.83 -2.42 -3.49
N GLY A 44 7.01 -2.42 -2.86
CA GLY A 44 7.19 -2.81 -1.46
C GLY A 44 8.60 -2.53 -0.95
N ALA A 45 8.84 -2.81 0.33
CA ALA A 45 10.16 -2.77 0.95
C ALA A 45 10.80 -4.17 0.96
N ALA A 46 12.11 -4.22 0.75
CA ALA A 46 12.91 -5.42 0.96
C ALA A 46 13.66 -5.27 2.29
N VAL A 47 13.23 -6.05 3.28
CA VAL A 47 13.69 -5.99 4.67
C VAL A 47 14.63 -7.16 4.94
N GLU A 48 15.80 -6.89 5.48
CA GLU A 48 16.77 -7.93 5.85
C GLU A 48 16.65 -8.26 7.35
N ILE A 49 16.35 -9.53 7.65
CA ILE A 49 16.24 -10.05 9.02
C ILE A 49 17.01 -11.37 9.08
N ASP A 50 18.00 -11.45 9.95
CA ASP A 50 18.85 -12.63 10.16
C ASP A 50 19.44 -13.21 8.85
N GLY A 51 19.91 -12.33 7.96
CA GLY A 51 20.51 -12.70 6.67
C GLY A 51 19.53 -13.20 5.62
N LYS A 52 18.21 -13.06 5.84
CA LYS A 52 17.16 -13.34 4.86
C LYS A 52 16.46 -12.06 4.45
N VAL A 53 16.11 -11.96 3.18
CA VAL A 53 15.34 -10.83 2.66
C VAL A 53 13.86 -11.20 2.61
N PHE A 54 13.03 -10.38 3.24
CA PHE A 54 11.59 -10.45 3.22
C PHE A 54 11.04 -9.26 2.44
N VAL A 55 10.05 -9.51 1.59
CA VAL A 55 9.30 -8.41 0.96
C VAL A 55 8.11 -8.07 1.85
N LEU A 56 7.97 -6.79 2.17
CA LEU A 56 6.85 -6.24 2.90
C LEU A 56 6.16 -5.19 2.04
N THR A 57 4.87 -5.37 1.83
CA THR A 57 4.01 -4.37 1.19
C THR A 57 2.70 -4.25 1.97
N THR A 58 2.02 -3.13 1.82
CA THR A 58 0.73 -2.87 2.44
C THR A 58 -0.09 -2.02 1.50
N ASP A 59 -1.39 -2.29 1.50
CA ASP A 59 -2.31 -1.58 0.63
C ASP A 59 -3.65 -1.40 1.32
N SER A 60 -4.37 -0.33 0.98
CA SER A 60 -5.67 -0.02 1.56
C SER A 60 -6.71 0.14 0.46
N HIS A 61 -7.84 -0.54 0.60
CA HIS A 61 -8.83 -0.63 -0.46
C HIS A 61 -10.12 0.09 -0.05
N THR A 62 -10.55 1.05 -0.87
CA THR A 62 -11.73 1.89 -0.63
C THR A 62 -12.70 1.87 -1.82
N VAL A 63 -12.61 0.81 -2.65
CA VAL A 63 -13.40 0.65 -3.87
C VAL A 63 -14.90 0.73 -3.62
N LYS A 64 -15.62 1.36 -4.55
CA LYS A 64 -17.08 1.42 -4.59
C LYS A 64 -17.59 1.09 -6.01
N PRO A 65 -18.61 0.23 -6.16
CA PRO A 65 -19.29 -0.54 -5.12
C PRO A 65 -18.37 -1.62 -4.50
N VAL A 66 -18.76 -2.16 -3.33
CA VAL A 66 -17.98 -3.20 -2.62
C VAL A 66 -17.94 -4.51 -3.41
N PHE A 67 -19.03 -4.83 -4.12
CA PHE A 67 -19.15 -5.96 -5.03
C PHE A 67 -19.39 -5.44 -6.44
N PHE A 68 -18.67 -5.98 -7.43
CA PHE A 68 -18.74 -5.52 -8.82
C PHE A 68 -18.56 -6.71 -9.79
N PRO A 69 -18.94 -6.56 -11.08
CA PRO A 69 -18.73 -7.63 -12.06
C PRO A 69 -17.25 -8.05 -12.12
N GLY A 70 -16.97 -9.31 -11.79
CA GLY A 70 -15.61 -9.87 -11.81
C GLY A 70 -14.85 -9.81 -10.49
N GLY A 71 -15.41 -9.24 -9.42
CA GLY A 71 -14.74 -9.23 -8.12
C GLY A 71 -15.48 -8.50 -7.00
N ASP A 72 -14.77 -8.34 -5.90
CA ASP A 72 -15.22 -7.64 -4.71
C ASP A 72 -14.01 -7.04 -3.99
N ILE A 73 -14.26 -6.23 -2.96
CA ILE A 73 -13.21 -5.59 -2.17
C ILE A 73 -12.24 -6.61 -1.54
N GLY A 74 -12.71 -7.80 -1.18
CA GLY A 74 -11.88 -8.85 -0.58
C GLY A 74 -10.94 -9.46 -1.62
N ARG A 75 -11.46 -9.81 -2.79
CA ARG A 75 -10.66 -10.28 -3.92
C ARG A 75 -9.64 -9.22 -4.34
N LEU A 76 -10.04 -7.96 -4.40
CA LEU A 76 -9.14 -6.85 -4.72
C LEU A 76 -8.04 -6.72 -3.67
N ALA A 77 -8.40 -6.78 -2.39
CA ALA A 77 -7.43 -6.65 -1.30
C ALA A 77 -6.38 -7.76 -1.32
N VAL A 78 -6.82 -9.00 -1.53
CA VAL A 78 -5.89 -10.12 -1.62
C VAL A 78 -5.04 -10.04 -2.89
N SER A 79 -5.67 -9.78 -4.04
CA SER A 79 -4.97 -9.80 -5.32
C SER A 79 -3.97 -8.66 -5.46
N GLY A 80 -4.31 -7.45 -5.01
CA GLY A 80 -3.40 -6.29 -5.04
C GLY A 80 -2.12 -6.56 -4.27
N THR A 81 -2.24 -6.87 -2.98
CA THR A 81 -1.08 -7.17 -2.13
C THR A 81 -0.28 -8.38 -2.62
N VAL A 82 -0.92 -9.44 -3.12
CA VAL A 82 -0.19 -10.58 -3.70
C VAL A 82 0.57 -10.19 -4.97
N ASN A 83 -0.01 -9.33 -5.81
CA ASN A 83 0.63 -8.85 -7.02
C ASN A 83 1.86 -8.00 -6.70
N ASP A 84 1.77 -7.07 -5.73
CA ASP A 84 2.91 -6.25 -5.29
C ASP A 84 4.07 -7.11 -4.79
N LEU A 85 3.77 -8.15 -4.01
CA LEU A 85 4.78 -9.13 -3.60
C LEU A 85 5.40 -9.86 -4.80
N ALA A 86 4.58 -10.23 -5.79
CA ALA A 86 5.04 -11.00 -6.95
C ALA A 86 5.94 -10.16 -7.88
N VAL A 87 5.62 -8.90 -8.13
CA VAL A 87 6.44 -8.01 -8.97
C VAL A 87 7.77 -7.63 -8.31
N MET A 88 7.81 -7.62 -6.97
CA MET A 88 9.03 -7.53 -6.17
C MET A 88 9.86 -8.83 -6.15
N GLY A 89 9.38 -9.91 -6.78
CA GLY A 89 10.04 -11.23 -6.78
C GLY A 89 9.87 -12.01 -5.47
N GLY A 90 9.00 -11.56 -4.57
CA GLY A 90 8.69 -12.23 -3.31
C GLY A 90 7.71 -13.40 -3.49
N ARG A 91 7.92 -14.48 -2.73
CA ARG A 91 6.90 -15.54 -2.58
C ARG A 91 5.98 -15.18 -1.41
N PRO A 92 4.67 -15.00 -1.61
CA PRO A 92 3.74 -14.74 -0.50
C PRO A 92 3.74 -15.90 0.51
N VAL A 93 3.82 -15.56 1.79
CA VAL A 93 3.84 -16.56 2.90
C VAL A 93 2.80 -16.29 3.98
N ALA A 94 2.37 -15.03 4.12
CA ALA A 94 1.38 -14.59 5.09
C ALA A 94 0.77 -13.26 4.63
N MET A 95 -0.36 -12.89 5.23
CA MET A 95 -1.06 -11.62 4.99
C MET A 95 -1.66 -11.15 6.30
N ALA A 96 -1.56 -9.85 6.57
CA ALA A 96 -2.35 -9.18 7.60
C ALA A 96 -3.62 -8.61 6.96
N SER A 97 -4.75 -8.67 7.66
CA SER A 97 -6.01 -8.08 7.20
C SER A 97 -6.54 -7.14 8.27
N ALA A 98 -6.67 -5.86 7.91
CA ALA A 98 -7.29 -4.83 8.72
C ALA A 98 -8.57 -4.37 8.03
N VAL A 99 -9.69 -4.46 8.74
CA VAL A 99 -11.01 -4.10 8.21
C VAL A 99 -11.59 -2.97 9.04
N VAL A 100 -11.92 -1.86 8.38
CA VAL A 100 -12.67 -0.74 8.97
C VAL A 100 -14.06 -0.78 8.36
N VAL A 101 -15.08 -0.97 9.21
CA VAL A 101 -16.48 -1.12 8.80
C VAL A 101 -17.30 0.01 9.40
N GLU A 102 -18.12 0.65 8.57
CA GLU A 102 -19.08 1.66 9.01
C GLU A 102 -20.25 1.04 9.78
N GLU A 103 -20.80 1.76 10.75
CA GLU A 103 -22.04 1.36 11.43
C GLU A 103 -23.16 1.12 10.41
N GLY A 104 -23.92 0.03 10.60
CA GLY A 104 -25.04 -0.33 9.72
C GLY A 104 -24.66 -1.15 8.49
N PHE A 105 -23.39 -1.56 8.34
CA PHE A 105 -23.00 -2.48 7.27
C PHE A 105 -23.66 -3.86 7.43
N PRO A 106 -24.28 -4.44 6.38
CA PRO A 106 -24.89 -5.77 6.44
C PRO A 106 -23.87 -6.88 6.69
N VAL A 107 -24.21 -7.83 7.58
CA VAL A 107 -23.41 -9.04 7.87
C VAL A 107 -24.00 -10.25 7.15
#